data_AF-A0A7X6PJV5-F1
#
_entry.id   AF-A0A7X6PJV5-F1
#
_cell.length_a   1.000
_cell.length_b   1.000
_cell.length_c   1.000
_cell.angle_alpha   90.00
_cell.angle_beta   90.00
_cell.angle_gamma   90.00
#
_symmetry.space_group_name_H-M   'P 1'
#
loop_
_entity.id
_entity.type
_entity.pdbx_description
1 polymer ?
#
loop_
_entity_poly.entity_id
_entity_poly.type
_entity_poly.pdbx_seq_one_letter_code
_entity_poly.pdbx_strand_id
1 'polypeptide(L)'
;IRELPPTLIEAFKATLEETLYADLLLHVIDSSNQQKDEQIYEVNKVLQDIGAQHIPTILVYNKTDLTEQEPRLDLNDSGHASRVFLSAANRDGLEFLREAIVLTKQQLEKTIDAK
;
A
#
# COMPACT_ATOMS: atom_id res chain seq x y z
N ILE A 1 -18.79 5.00 -4.92
CA ILE A 1 -17.58 5.85 -5.04
C ILE A 1 -18.03 7.31 -5.22
N ARG A 2 -17.46 8.27 -4.49
CA ARG A 2 -17.68 9.70 -4.77
C ARG A 2 -16.81 10.05 -5.97
N GLU A 3 -17.43 10.30 -7.12
CA GLU A 3 -16.70 10.80 -8.29
C GLU A 3 -16.04 12.12 -7.92
N LEU A 4 -14.72 12.10 -7.78
CA LEU A 4 -13.95 13.32 -7.62
C LEU A 4 -14.04 14.10 -8.93
N PRO A 5 -14.28 15.42 -8.90
CA PRO A 5 -14.30 16.24 -10.12
C PRO A 5 -13.01 16.04 -10.93
N PRO A 6 -13.07 15.96 -12.27
CA PRO A 6 -11.89 15.74 -13.11
C PRO A 6 -10.75 16.74 -12.83
N THR A 7 -11.09 18.01 -12.56
CA THR A 7 -10.13 19.06 -12.20
C THR A 7 -9.45 18.83 -10.85
N LEU A 8 -10.16 18.19 -9.90
CA LEU A 8 -9.60 17.80 -8.62
C LEU A 8 -8.67 16.60 -8.81
N ILE A 9 -9.04 15.64 -9.66
CA ILE A 9 -8.18 14.51 -10.03
C ILE A 9 -6.88 15.02 -10.67
N GLU A 10 -6.92 16.00 -11.56
CA GLU A 10 -5.71 16.59 -12.17
C GLU A 10 -4.82 17.30 -11.13
N ALA A 11 -5.41 18.10 -10.23
CA ALA A 11 -4.66 18.74 -9.15
C ALA A 11 -4.03 17.72 -8.19
N PHE A 12 -4.74 16.63 -7.89
CA PHE A 12 -4.21 15.51 -7.11
C PHE A 12 -3.11 14.76 -7.86
N LYS A 13 -3.27 14.52 -9.17
CA LYS A 13 -2.24 13.89 -10.01
C LYS A 13 -0.93 14.68 -9.97
N ALA A 14 -0.97 16.01 -10.06
CA ALA A 14 0.22 16.85 -9.97
C ALA A 14 0.94 16.71 -8.60
N THR A 15 0.20 16.64 -7.50
CA THR A 15 0.79 16.37 -6.17
C THR A 15 1.21 14.91 -5.97
N LEU A 16 0.67 13.98 -6.76
CA LEU A 16 1.02 12.58 -6.76
C LEU A 16 2.21 12.27 -7.67
N GLU A 17 2.67 13.20 -8.51
CA GLU A 17 3.92 13.02 -9.26
C GLU A 17 5.13 12.83 -8.33
N GLU A 18 5.10 13.39 -7.12
CA GLU A 18 6.12 13.13 -6.10
C GLU A 18 6.21 11.63 -5.73
N THR A 19 5.10 10.89 -5.88
CA THR A 19 5.05 9.44 -5.68
C THR A 19 6.03 8.70 -6.58
N LEU A 20 6.36 9.23 -7.76
CA LEU A 20 7.31 8.62 -8.70
C LEU A 20 8.73 8.52 -8.16
N TYR A 21 9.06 9.32 -7.15
CA TYR A 21 10.38 9.31 -6.51
C TYR A 21 10.41 8.48 -5.23
N ALA A 22 9.30 7.83 -4.85
CA ALA A 22 9.25 7.01 -3.66
C ALA A 22 9.96 5.66 -3.90
N ASP A 23 10.75 5.23 -2.92
CA ASP A 23 11.32 3.88 -2.92
C ASP A 23 10.27 2.80 -2.59
N LEU A 24 9.19 3.18 -1.89
CA LEU A 24 8.17 2.28 -1.37
C LEU A 24 6.84 3.02 -1.20
N LEU A 25 5.74 2.37 -1.58
CA LEU A 25 4.38 2.83 -1.32
C LEU A 25 3.70 1.99 -0.24
N LEU A 26 2.97 2.66 0.64
CA LEU A 26 2.05 2.02 1.58
C LEU A 26 0.62 2.32 1.14
N HIS A 27 -0.05 1.33 0.56
CA HIS A 27 -1.44 1.48 0.16
C HIS A 27 -2.35 1.09 1.33
N VAL A 28 -2.83 2.08 2.08
CA VAL A 28 -3.71 1.87 3.23
C VAL A 28 -5.14 1.57 2.76
N ILE A 29 -5.70 0.48 3.25
CA ILE A 29 -7.02 -0.06 2.91
C ILE A 29 -7.85 -0.15 4.19
N ASP A 30 -9.13 0.23 4.11
CA ASP A 30 -10.08 -0.03 5.17
C ASP A 30 -10.58 -1.48 5.08
N SER A 31 -10.13 -2.34 5.99
CA SER A 31 -10.46 -3.78 5.97
C SER A 31 -11.94 -4.06 6.22
N SER A 32 -12.59 -3.19 6.99
CA SER A 32 -14.01 -3.29 7.34
C SER A 32 -14.94 -2.92 6.17
N ASN A 33 -14.40 -2.26 5.15
CA ASN A 33 -15.18 -1.87 3.99
C ASN A 33 -15.49 -3.08 3.10
N GLN A 34 -16.77 -3.27 2.76
CA GLN A 34 -17.22 -4.30 1.81
C GLN A 34 -16.80 -4.00 0.37
N GLN A 35 -16.60 -2.73 0.02
CA GLN A 35 -16.17 -2.28 -1.32
C GLN A 35 -14.64 -2.10 -1.44
N LYS A 36 -13.86 -2.65 -0.51
CA LYS A 36 -12.40 -2.47 -0.49
C LYS A 36 -11.72 -2.91 -1.79
N ASP A 37 -12.18 -4.00 -2.41
CA ASP A 37 -11.57 -4.52 -3.64
C ASP A 37 -11.75 -3.55 -4.82
N GLU A 38 -12.92 -2.91 -4.92
CA GLU A 38 -13.19 -1.87 -5.91
C GLU A 38 -12.32 -0.63 -5.67
N GLN A 39 -12.13 -0.24 -4.40
CA GLN A 39 -11.26 0.88 -4.05
C GLN A 39 -9.78 0.60 -4.36
N ILE A 40 -9.30 -0.61 -4.07
CA ILE A 40 -7.95 -1.04 -4.42
C ILE A 40 -7.76 -0.97 -5.94
N TYR A 41 -8.74 -1.45 -6.70
CA TYR A 41 -8.71 -1.40 -8.17
C TYR A 41 -8.59 0.04 -8.70
N GLU A 42 -9.41 0.96 -8.20
CA GLU A 42 -9.37 2.36 -8.64
C GLU A 42 -8.06 3.06 -8.26
N VAL A 43 -7.51 2.78 -7.06
CA VAL A 43 -6.20 3.33 -6.67
C VAL A 43 -5.10 2.78 -7.56
N ASN A 44 -5.09 1.48 -7.86
CA ASN A 44 -4.11 0.88 -8.77
C ASN A 44 -4.17 1.49 -10.18
N LYS A 45 -5.37 1.83 -10.66
CA LYS A 45 -5.55 2.54 -11.93
C LYS A 45 -4.93 3.94 -11.88
N VAL A 46 -5.12 4.68 -10.79
CA VAL A 46 -4.48 6.00 -10.62
C VAL A 46 -2.96 5.86 -10.57
N LEU A 47 -2.42 4.87 -9.84
CA LEU A 47 -0.98 4.60 -9.81
C LEU A 47 -0.43 4.26 -11.19
N GLN A 48 -1.18 3.51 -12.00
CA GLN A 48 -0.82 3.22 -13.38
C GLN A 48 -0.84 4.48 -14.26
N ASP A 49 -1.88 5.30 -14.14
CA ASP A 49 -2.04 6.54 -14.91
C ASP A 49 -0.89 7.52 -14.68
N ILE A 50 -0.36 7.58 -13.45
CA ILE A 50 0.77 8.45 -13.11
C ILE A 50 2.12 7.79 -13.35
N GLY A 51 2.17 6.50 -13.71
CA GLY A 51 3.41 5.76 -13.98
C GLY A 51 4.10 5.16 -12.75
N ALA A 52 3.43 5.12 -11.58
CA ALA A 52 3.98 4.65 -10.31
C ALA A 52 3.77 3.14 -10.04
N GLN A 53 3.16 2.38 -10.95
CA GLN A 53 2.83 0.96 -10.76
C GLN A 53 4.05 0.03 -10.58
N HIS A 54 5.25 0.51 -10.90
CA HIS A 54 6.49 -0.23 -10.77
C HIS A 54 7.12 -0.12 -9.37
N ILE A 55 6.65 0.82 -8.55
CA ILE A 55 7.18 1.06 -7.22
C ILE A 55 6.68 -0.06 -6.28
N PRO A 56 7.57 -0.70 -5.49
CA PRO A 56 7.15 -1.69 -4.52
C PRO A 56 6.05 -1.13 -3.62
N THR A 57 4.98 -1.89 -3.47
CA THR A 57 3.79 -1.45 -2.73
C THR A 57 3.40 -2.52 -1.71
N ILE A 58 3.25 -2.13 -0.45
CA ILE A 58 2.70 -2.97 0.61
C ILE A 58 1.23 -2.57 0.80
N LEU A 59 0.32 -3.54 0.71
CA LEU A 59 -1.09 -3.32 1.03
C LEU A 59 -1.30 -3.36 2.55
N VAL A 60 -1.71 -2.24 3.13
CA VAL A 60 -1.92 -2.11 4.58
C VAL A 60 -3.41 -2.18 4.88
N TYR A 61 -3.89 -3.38 5.21
CA TYR A 61 -5.25 -3.65 5.67
C TYR A 61 -5.42 -3.11 7.10
N ASN A 62 -5.80 -1.85 7.19
CA ASN A 62 -6.04 -1.14 8.45
C ASN A 62 -7.45 -1.41 8.98
N LYS A 63 -7.69 -1.05 10.25
CA LYS A 63 -8.94 -1.20 10.99
C LYS A 63 -9.34 -2.66 11.25
N THR A 64 -8.35 -3.50 11.54
CA THR A 64 -8.63 -4.89 11.95
C THR A 64 -9.44 -4.98 13.25
N ASP A 65 -9.45 -3.93 14.08
CA ASP A 65 -10.31 -3.82 15.27
C ASP A 65 -11.82 -3.81 14.94
N LEU A 66 -12.19 -3.54 13.69
CA LEU A 66 -13.57 -3.58 13.21
C LEU A 66 -13.88 -4.85 12.41
N THR A 67 -12.94 -5.81 12.36
CA THR A 67 -13.09 -7.07 11.62
C THR A 67 -12.65 -8.26 12.49
N GLU A 68 -12.81 -9.48 11.98
CA GLU A 68 -12.30 -10.70 12.63
C GLU A 68 -10.86 -11.04 12.19
N GLN A 69 -10.14 -10.09 11.60
CA GLN A 69 -8.80 -10.33 11.09
C GLN A 69 -7.75 -10.07 12.16
N GLU A 70 -6.88 -11.05 12.38
CA GLU A 70 -5.74 -10.87 13.28
C GLU A 70 -4.61 -10.06 12.62
N PRO A 71 -3.90 -9.21 13.39
CA PRO A 71 -2.72 -8.53 12.92
C PRO A 71 -1.64 -9.51 12.45
N ARG A 72 -1.08 -9.28 11.27
CA ARG A 72 -0.03 -10.14 10.67
C ARG A 72 0.64 -9.50 9.47
N LEU A 73 1.76 -10.08 9.07
CA LEU A 73 2.44 -9.83 7.79
C LEU A 73 2.25 -11.05 6.87
N ASP A 74 1.74 -10.82 5.66
CA ASP A 74 1.71 -11.80 4.58
C ASP A 74 2.84 -11.53 3.58
N LEU A 75 3.64 -12.56 3.29
CA LEU A 75 4.63 -12.55 2.22
C LEU A 75 4.03 -13.15 0.94
N ASN A 76 4.49 -12.72 -0.23
CA ASN A 76 4.18 -13.39 -1.50
C ASN A 76 5.05 -14.62 -1.74
N ASP A 77 4.83 -15.32 -2.85
CA ASP A 77 5.56 -16.55 -3.22
C ASP A 77 7.09 -16.36 -3.33
N SER A 78 7.54 -15.13 -3.60
CA SER A 78 8.96 -14.77 -3.65
C SER A 78 9.54 -14.38 -2.28
N GLY A 79 8.74 -14.48 -1.21
CA GLY A 79 9.13 -14.09 0.14
C GLY A 79 9.15 -12.57 0.39
N HIS A 80 8.58 -11.77 -0.52
CA HIS A 80 8.52 -10.31 -0.36
C HIS A 80 7.27 -9.90 0.41
N ALA A 81 7.40 -8.87 1.24
CA ALA A 81 6.27 -8.31 1.97
C ALA A 81 5.19 -7.82 0.99
N SER A 82 3.98 -8.35 1.14
CA SER A 82 2.87 -8.08 0.22
C SER A 82 1.71 -7.37 0.91
N ARG A 83 1.33 -7.83 2.11
CA ARG A 83 0.20 -7.30 2.87
C ARG A 83 0.50 -7.26 4.35
N VAL A 84 -0.01 -6.25 5.03
CA VAL A 84 0.03 -6.14 6.49
C VAL A 84 -1.38 -5.88 6.97
N PHE A 85 -1.81 -6.63 7.98
CA PHE A 85 -3.08 -6.44 8.68
C PHE A 85 -2.78 -5.79 10.03
N LEU A 86 -3.42 -4.66 10.33
CA LEU A 86 -3.19 -3.91 11.56
C LEU A 86 -4.39 -3.06 11.99
N SER A 87 -4.38 -2.62 13.24
CA SER A 87 -5.24 -1.53 13.73
C SER A 87 -4.37 -0.35 14.10
N ALA A 88 -4.37 0.70 13.27
CA ALA A 88 -3.66 1.93 13.59
C ALA A 88 -4.25 2.64 14.81
N ALA A 89 -5.56 2.49 15.03
CA ALA A 89 -6.26 3.09 16.17
C ALA A 89 -5.82 2.48 17.50
N ASN A 90 -5.75 1.14 17.55
CA ASN A 90 -5.33 0.41 18.75
C ASN A 90 -3.81 0.24 18.85
N ARG A 91 -3.08 0.55 17.77
CA ARG A 91 -1.63 0.32 17.60
C ARG A 91 -1.23 -1.17 17.53
N ASP A 92 -2.19 -2.05 17.26
CA ASP A 92 -1.95 -3.48 17.10
C ASP A 92 -1.40 -3.78 15.69
N GLY A 93 -0.34 -4.58 15.59
CA GLY A 93 0.24 -4.99 14.30
C GLY A 93 1.22 -4.00 13.67
N LEU A 94 1.57 -2.91 14.35
CA LEU A 94 2.54 -1.93 13.83
C LEU A 94 3.95 -2.52 13.70
N GLU A 95 4.28 -3.52 14.53
CA GLU A 95 5.50 -4.30 14.44
C GLU A 95 5.62 -5.05 13.10
N PHE A 96 4.53 -5.60 12.59
CA PHE A 96 4.48 -6.27 11.29
C PHE A 96 4.66 -5.28 10.14
N LEU A 97 4.12 -4.06 10.26
CA LEU A 97 4.38 -3.00 9.29
C LEU A 97 5.85 -2.61 9.28
N ARG A 98 6.46 -2.45 10.45
CA ARG A 98 7.90 -2.14 10.56
C ARG A 98 8.74 -3.24 9.94
N GLU A 99 8.43 -4.50 10.22
CA GLU A 99 9.10 -5.66 9.64
C GLU A 99 8.98 -5.67 8.11
N ALA A 100 7.77 -5.45 7.59
CA ALA A 100 7.51 -5.37 6.16
C ALA A 100 8.38 -4.31 5.46
N ILE A 101 8.47 -3.10 6.03
CA ILE A 101 9.30 -2.01 5.50
C ILE A 101 10.79 -2.41 5.47
N VAL A 102 11.28 -3.05 6.54
CA VAL A 102 12.68 -3.50 6.61
C VAL A 102 12.96 -4.56 5.55
N LEU A 103 12.07 -5.54 5.38
CA LEU A 103 12.20 -6.59 4.36
C LEU A 103 12.21 -6.00 2.95
N THR A 104 11.31 -5.06 2.66
CA THR A 104 11.27 -4.40 1.34
C THR A 104 12.54 -3.59 1.08
N LYS A 105 13.07 -2.88 2.07
CA LYS A 105 14.34 -2.16 1.93
C LYS A 105 15.49 -3.11 1.58
N GLN A 106 15.62 -4.23 2.29
CA GLN A 106 16.66 -5.23 2.03
C GLN A 106 16.54 -5.84 0.62
N GLN A 107 15.31 -6.01 0.13
CA GLN A 107 15.06 -6.47 -1.24
C GLN A 107 15.52 -5.44 -2.28
N LEU A 108 15.22 -4.16 -2.05
CA LEU A 108 15.64 -3.07 -2.94
C LEU A 108 17.17 -2.98 -3.03
N GLU A 109 17.87 -3.05 -1.90
CA GLU A 109 19.34 -3.05 -1.85
C GLU A 109 19.94 -4.21 -2.66
N LYS A 110 19.43 -5.44 -2.49
CA LYS A 110 19.88 -6.62 -3.26
C LYS A 110 19.65 -6.48 -4.76
N THR A 111 18.61 -5.76 -5.17
CA THR A 111 18.29 -5.56 -6.60
C THR A 111 19.26 -4.58 -7.25
N ILE A 112 19.80 -3.63 -6.48
CA ILE A 112 20.82 -2.67 -6.94
C ILE A 112 22.18 -3.36 -7.09
N ASP A 113 22.57 -4.18 -6.11
CA ASP A 113 23.86 -4.88 -6.13
C ASP A 113 23.96 -5.99 -7.20
N ALA A 114 22.81 -6.46 -7.71
CA ALA A 114 22.73 -7.49 -8.75
C ALA A 114 22.81 -6.95 -10.19
N LYS A 115 22.90 -5.63 -10.38
CA LYS A 115 23.03 -4.95 -11.68
C LYS A 115 24.42 -4.39 -11.88
#